data_AF-A0A6G1RCU6-F1
#
_entry.id   AF-A0A6G1RCU6-F1
#
_cell.length_a   1.000
_cell.length_b   1.000
_cell.length_c   1.000
_cell.angle_alpha   90.00
_cell.angle_beta   90.00
_cell.angle_gamma   90.00
#
_symmetry.space_group_name_H-M   'P 1'
#
loop_
_entity.id
_entity.type
_entity.pdbx_description
1 polymer ?
#
loop_
_entity_poly.entity_id
_entity_poly.type
_entity_poly.pdbx_seq_one_letter_code
_entity_poly.pdbx_strand_id
1 'polypeptide(L)'
;AGVAMAAGRQWGERGSAVLELPRTPRLVCVEYPGLVRDVGAMLRTLGGEQGVSRIYADPAKRLELYFRPKDPYCHPVCANRFPTSTMLLKVKRRTKKKKKQQVDAEEQTQPEVQFEMEILGKVTTVYKFQGNIWVCICVSQDTLYVQEERE
;
A
#
# COMPACT_ATOMS: atom_id res chain seq x y z
N ALA A 1 -13.85 -39.57 -12.75
CA ALA A 1 -12.94 -38.75 -11.92
C ALA A 1 -12.77 -37.41 -12.62
N GLY A 2 -13.13 -36.24 -12.12
CA GLY A 2 -13.80 -35.75 -10.92
C GLY A 2 -13.82 -34.24 -11.12
N VAL A 3 -14.99 -33.65 -11.37
CA VAL A 3 -15.15 -32.23 -11.70
C VAL A 3 -15.03 -31.43 -10.40
N ALA A 4 -14.00 -30.61 -10.28
CA ALA A 4 -13.82 -29.72 -9.13
C ALA A 4 -14.83 -28.57 -9.21
N MET A 5 -15.86 -28.65 -8.36
CA MET A 5 -16.86 -27.61 -8.18
C MET A 5 -16.24 -26.38 -7.51
N ALA A 6 -16.35 -25.22 -8.16
CA ALA A 6 -16.02 -23.93 -7.57
C ALA A 6 -17.05 -23.60 -6.47
N ALA A 7 -16.61 -23.65 -5.21
CA ALA A 7 -17.45 -23.29 -4.07
C ALA A 7 -17.72 -21.77 -4.08
N GLY A 8 -18.99 -21.42 -4.31
CA GLY A 8 -19.49 -20.06 -4.12
C GLY A 8 -19.35 -19.63 -2.66
N ARG A 9 -18.83 -18.41 -2.43
CA ARG A 9 -18.72 -17.83 -1.09
C ARG A 9 -20.01 -17.08 -0.76
N GLN A 10 -20.77 -17.60 0.19
CA GLN A 10 -21.95 -16.97 0.76
C GLN A 10 -21.53 -15.94 1.81
N TRP A 11 -22.10 -14.73 1.72
CA TRP A 11 -21.87 -13.64 2.68
C TRP A 11 -23.02 -13.61 3.69
N GLY A 12 -22.68 -13.60 4.98
CA GLY A 12 -23.59 -13.37 6.09
C GLY A 12 -23.63 -11.90 6.51
N GLU A 13 -24.81 -11.41 6.85
CA GLU A 13 -25.05 -10.07 7.39
C GLU A 13 -24.55 -9.96 8.85
N ARG A 14 -23.33 -9.43 9.01
CA ARG A 14 -22.83 -8.53 10.07
C ARG A 14 -21.30 -8.59 10.04
N GLY A 15 -20.71 -7.46 9.62
CA GLY A 15 -19.38 -7.38 9.01
C GLY A 15 -18.20 -7.68 9.92
N SER A 16 -17.87 -8.96 10.07
CA SER A 16 -16.52 -9.40 10.36
C SER A 16 -15.97 -10.12 9.13
N ALA A 17 -15.00 -9.50 8.45
CA ALA A 17 -14.25 -10.17 7.40
C ALA A 17 -13.06 -10.89 8.06
N VAL A 18 -13.16 -12.20 8.22
CA VAL A 18 -12.00 -13.02 8.60
C VAL A 18 -11.13 -13.17 7.37
N LEU A 19 -9.98 -12.48 7.37
CA LEU A 19 -8.98 -12.56 6.32
C LEU A 19 -7.78 -13.34 6.86
N GLU A 20 -7.41 -14.40 6.14
CA GLU A 20 -6.20 -15.15 6.46
C GLU A 20 -4.97 -14.27 6.25
N LEU A 21 -4.10 -14.19 7.26
CA LEU A 21 -2.84 -13.47 7.12
C LEU A 21 -1.89 -14.27 6.23
N PRO A 22 -1.46 -13.72 5.09
CA PRO A 22 -0.41 -14.34 4.30
C PRO A 22 0.87 -14.41 5.15
N ARG A 23 1.49 -15.58 5.26
CA ARG A 23 2.81 -15.73 5.92
C ARG A 23 3.91 -14.94 5.18
N THR A 24 3.66 -14.65 3.92
CA THR A 24 4.49 -13.93 2.94
C THR A 24 3.55 -13.21 1.97
N PRO A 25 3.87 -12.00 1.48
CA PRO A 25 5.17 -11.34 1.50
C PRO A 25 5.43 -10.43 2.71
N ARG A 26 6.71 -10.32 3.10
CA ARG A 26 7.21 -9.26 3.99
C ARG A 26 7.52 -8.03 3.15
N LEU A 27 6.98 -6.90 3.56
CA LEU A 27 7.06 -5.64 2.85
C LEU A 27 7.94 -4.65 3.61
N VAL A 28 8.53 -3.73 2.86
CA VAL A 28 9.30 -2.61 3.38
C VAL A 28 8.57 -1.33 2.99
N CYS A 29 8.27 -0.46 3.96
CA CYS A 29 7.67 0.83 3.67
C CYS A 29 8.73 1.94 3.67
N VAL A 30 8.61 2.90 2.77
CA VAL A 30 9.45 4.08 2.64
C VAL A 30 8.53 5.29 2.59
N GLU A 31 8.69 6.22 3.54
CA GLU A 31 7.93 7.46 3.61
C GLU A 31 8.61 8.53 2.75
N TYR A 32 8.18 8.71 1.51
CA TYR A 32 8.82 9.62 0.57
C TYR A 32 8.39 11.08 0.80
N PRO A 33 9.35 12.02 1.00
CA PRO A 33 9.05 13.46 1.07
C PRO A 33 8.75 14.00 -0.32
N GLY A 34 7.51 13.86 -0.78
CA GLY A 34 7.07 14.51 -2.01
C GLY A 34 5.99 13.76 -2.76
N LEU A 35 5.46 14.42 -3.79
CA LEU A 35 4.44 13.84 -4.65
C LEU A 35 5.07 12.88 -5.66
N VAL A 36 4.59 11.64 -5.67
CA VAL A 36 5.03 10.62 -6.63
C VAL A 36 4.22 10.76 -7.91
N ARG A 37 4.80 11.42 -8.92
CA ARG A 37 4.21 11.49 -10.27
C ARG A 37 4.61 10.33 -11.16
N ASP A 38 5.88 9.91 -11.04
CA ASP A 38 6.45 8.77 -11.76
C ASP A 38 7.19 7.87 -10.77
N VAL A 39 6.77 6.61 -10.69
CA VAL A 39 7.36 5.61 -9.82
C VAL A 39 8.81 5.35 -10.22
N GLY A 40 9.13 5.36 -11.52
CA GLY A 40 10.49 5.14 -12.00
C GLY A 40 11.44 6.27 -11.57
N ALA A 41 11.01 7.53 -11.72
CA ALA A 41 11.77 8.69 -11.25
C ALA A 41 11.98 8.68 -9.74
N MET A 42 10.96 8.33 -8.97
CA MET A 42 11.04 8.20 -7.52
C MET A 42 12.00 7.10 -7.08
N LEU A 43 12.03 5.94 -7.76
CA LEU A 43 13.04 4.93 -7.45
C LEU A 43 14.45 5.42 -7.76
N ARG A 44 14.64 6.18 -8.84
CA ARG A 44 15.96 6.73 -9.19
C ARG A 44 16.50 7.68 -8.11
N THR A 45 15.64 8.44 -7.42
CA THR A 45 16.07 9.32 -6.34
C THR A 45 16.50 8.54 -5.08
N LEU A 46 15.98 7.32 -4.88
CA LEU A 46 16.36 6.40 -3.80
C LEU A 46 17.58 5.51 -4.14
N GLY A 47 18.28 5.78 -5.25
CA GLY A 47 19.40 4.94 -5.72
C GLY A 47 18.96 3.69 -6.51
N GLY A 48 17.71 3.66 -6.96
CA GLY A 48 17.11 2.55 -7.70
C GLY A 48 16.62 1.41 -6.80
N GLU A 49 15.94 0.44 -7.40
CA GLU A 49 15.44 -0.74 -6.71
C GLU A 49 16.56 -1.55 -6.02
N GLN A 50 17.70 -1.69 -6.71
CA GLN A 50 18.88 -2.35 -6.14
C GLN A 50 19.47 -1.60 -4.95
N GLY A 51 19.43 -0.26 -4.95
CA GLY A 51 19.87 0.56 -3.83
C GLY A 51 19.05 0.27 -2.58
N VAL A 52 17.72 0.29 -2.72
CA VAL A 52 16.79 -0.04 -1.64
C VAL A 52 16.99 -1.47 -1.15
N SER A 53 17.14 -2.45 -2.05
CA SER A 53 17.38 -3.84 -1.67
C SER A 53 18.69 -4.04 -0.91
N ARG A 54 19.76 -3.33 -1.29
CA ARG A 54 21.05 -3.39 -0.58
C ARG A 54 20.97 -2.79 0.82
N ILE A 55 20.27 -1.67 0.98
CA ILE A 55 20.07 -1.00 2.27
C ILE A 55 19.12 -1.80 3.17
N TYR A 56 18.20 -2.55 2.58
CA TYR A 56 17.37 -3.48 3.34
C TYR A 56 18.19 -4.63 3.94
N ALA A 57 19.13 -5.18 3.16
CA ALA A 57 20.03 -6.27 3.59
C ALA A 57 20.99 -5.85 4.70
N ASP A 58 21.42 -4.58 4.72
CA ASP A 58 22.34 -4.04 5.73
C ASP A 58 21.63 -3.09 6.70
N PRO A 59 21.30 -3.52 7.93
CA PRO A 59 20.56 -2.70 8.89
C PRO A 59 21.35 -1.51 9.44
N ALA A 60 22.69 -1.47 9.27
CA ALA A 60 23.51 -0.36 9.74
C ALA A 60 23.41 0.86 8.80
N LYS A 61 22.99 0.65 7.55
CA LYS A 61 22.88 1.73 6.55
C LYS A 61 21.53 2.44 6.63
N ARG A 62 21.58 3.75 6.49
CA ARG A 62 20.40 4.61 6.34
C ARG A 62 20.01 4.69 4.87
N LEU A 63 18.71 4.88 4.60
CA LEU A 63 18.23 5.05 3.24
C LEU A 63 18.50 6.48 2.79
N GLU A 64 19.28 6.65 1.72
CA GLU A 64 19.61 7.96 1.18
C GLU A 64 18.67 8.31 0.02
N LEU A 65 18.23 9.56 0.01
CA LEU A 65 17.40 10.14 -1.04
C LEU A 65 18.11 11.36 -1.63
N TYR A 66 18.26 11.35 -2.95
CA TYR A 66 18.77 12.47 -3.74
C TYR A 66 17.64 13.04 -4.59
N PHE A 67 17.13 14.23 -4.25
CA PHE A 67 16.10 14.89 -5.06
C PHE A 67 16.54 15.16 -6.50
N ARG A 68 17.85 15.39 -6.70
CA ARG A 68 18.45 15.66 -8.01
C ARG A 68 19.62 14.69 -8.23
N PRO A 69 19.36 13.44 -8.65
CA PRO A 69 20.41 12.43 -8.80
C PRO A 69 21.45 12.75 -9.88
N LYS A 70 21.20 13.76 -10.74
CA LYS A 70 22.15 14.24 -11.76
C LYS A 70 23.09 15.34 -11.26
N ASP A 71 22.81 15.94 -10.10
CA ASP A 71 23.57 17.05 -9.54
C ASP A 71 24.51 16.55 -8.43
N PRO A 72 25.84 16.60 -8.61
CA PRO A 72 26.80 16.13 -7.61
C PRO A 72 26.82 16.99 -6.33
N TYR A 73 26.25 18.20 -6.36
CA TYR A 73 26.17 19.08 -5.18
C TYR A 73 24.88 18.88 -4.37
N CYS A 74 24.01 17.96 -4.77
CA CYS A 74 22.78 17.68 -4.03
C CYS A 74 23.10 16.95 -2.71
N HIS A 75 22.83 17.59 -1.58
CA HIS A 75 22.96 16.94 -0.28
C HIS A 75 21.92 15.79 -0.14
N PRO A 76 22.33 14.59 0.32
CA PRO A 76 21.41 13.49 0.56
C PRO A 76 20.52 13.76 1.76
N VAL A 77 19.26 13.33 1.66
CA VAL A 77 18.37 13.23 2.82
C VAL A 77 18.37 11.78 3.29
N CYS A 78 18.62 11.58 4.59
CA CYS A 78 18.77 10.23 5.14
C CYS A 78 17.52 9.82 5.94
N ALA A 79 16.88 8.73 5.51
CA ALA A 79 15.81 8.07 6.26
C ALA A 79 16.38 7.17 7.36
N ASN A 80 15.68 7.13 8.49
CA ASN A 80 15.95 6.23 9.59
C ASN A 80 15.13 4.95 9.43
N ARG A 81 15.75 3.81 9.77
CA ARG A 81 15.10 2.50 9.77
C ARG A 81 14.34 2.30 11.08
N PHE A 82 13.05 2.02 10.98
CA PHE A 82 12.20 1.68 12.12
C PHE A 82 11.64 0.26 11.94
N PRO A 83 11.90 -0.67 12.88
CA PRO A 83 11.21 -1.95 12.90
C PRO A 83 9.74 -1.70 13.28
N THR A 84 8.80 -2.22 12.51
CA THR A 84 7.37 -2.05 12.76
C THR A 84 6.63 -3.30 12.32
N SER A 85 5.46 -3.57 12.88
CA SER A 85 4.61 -4.72 12.55
C SER A 85 3.25 -4.25 12.02
N THR A 86 3.26 -3.50 10.91
CA THR A 86 2.05 -3.00 10.24
C THR A 86 1.63 -3.92 9.09
N MET A 87 0.42 -3.75 8.58
CA MET A 87 -0.13 -4.56 7.49
C MET A 87 -0.64 -3.67 6.37
N LEU A 88 -0.43 -4.10 5.13
CA LEU A 88 -0.95 -3.43 3.95
C LEU A 88 -2.26 -4.10 3.53
N LEU A 89 -3.37 -3.34 3.60
CA LEU A 89 -4.69 -3.80 3.22
C LEU A 89 -5.16 -3.08 1.97
N LYS A 90 -5.59 -3.84 0.97
CA LYS A 90 -6.26 -3.33 -0.22
C LYS A 90 -7.76 -3.38 0.02
N VAL A 91 -8.38 -2.21 0.15
CA VAL A 91 -9.83 -2.07 0.34
C VAL A 91 -10.44 -1.49 -0.93
N LYS A 92 -11.33 -2.24 -1.58
CA LYS A 92 -12.14 -1.74 -2.70
C LYS A 92 -13.55 -1.48 -2.19
N ARG A 93 -14.00 -0.24 -2.32
CA ARG A 93 -15.37 0.16 -2.02
C ARG A 93 -16.21 0.12 -3.30
N ARG A 94 -17.22 -0.75 -3.34
CA ARG A 94 -18.22 -0.80 -4.41
C ARG A 94 -19.53 -0.22 -3.90
N THR A 95 -19.97 0.88 -4.51
CA THR A 95 -21.27 1.48 -4.21
C THR A 95 -22.23 1.17 -5.36
N LYS A 96 -23.27 0.37 -5.11
CA LYS A 96 -24.34 0.18 -6.09
C LYS A 96 -25.28 1.38 -6.02
N LYS A 97 -25.26 2.25 -7.04
CA LYS A 97 -26.34 3.24 -7.21
C LYS A 97 -27.57 2.47 -7.74
N LYS A 98 -28.60 2.28 -6.92
CA LYS A 98 -29.91 1.83 -7.44
C LYS A 98 -30.37 2.87 -8.47
N LYS A 99 -30.61 2.45 -9.73
CA LYS A 99 -31.33 3.28 -10.70
C LYS A 99 -32.65 3.65 -10.05
N LYS A 100 -32.93 4.95 -9.91
CA LYS A 100 -34.25 5.45 -9.51
C LYS A 100 -35.26 4.99 -10.58
N GLN A 101 -35.90 3.84 -10.37
CA GLN A 101 -37.21 3.61 -10.95
C GLN A 101 -38.17 4.38 -10.06
N GLN A 102 -38.74 5.45 -10.62
CA GLN A 102 -39.84 6.20 -10.03
C GLN A 102 -40.98 5.22 -9.73
N VAL A 103 -41.22 4.92 -8.46
CA VAL A 103 -42.58 4.82 -7.90
C VAL A 103 -42.47 5.20 -6.43
N ASP A 104 -43.35 6.10 -6.01
CA ASP A 104 -43.43 6.73 -4.70
C ASP A 104 -43.51 5.73 -3.55
N ALA A 105 -42.56 5.79 -2.61
CA ALA A 105 -42.73 5.47 -1.20
C ALA A 105 -41.44 5.82 -0.44
N GLU A 106 -41.61 6.60 0.63
CA GLU A 106 -40.56 7.03 1.55
C GLU A 106 -39.98 5.83 2.30
N GLU A 107 -38.81 5.35 1.90
CA GLU A 107 -38.00 4.52 2.78
C GLU A 107 -36.52 4.82 2.58
N GLN A 108 -35.90 5.34 3.65
CA GLN A 108 -34.49 5.69 3.76
C GLN A 108 -33.61 4.44 3.60
N THR A 109 -33.50 3.93 2.38
CA THR A 109 -32.63 2.79 2.09
C THR A 109 -31.20 3.29 2.02
N GLN A 110 -30.42 3.00 3.06
CA GLN A 110 -28.98 3.24 3.07
C GLN A 110 -28.36 2.63 1.80
N PRO A 111 -27.48 3.36 1.08
CA PRO A 111 -26.81 2.79 -0.07
C PRO A 111 -26.03 1.54 0.37
N GLU A 112 -26.32 0.38 -0.24
CA GLU A 112 -25.60 -0.85 0.04
C GLU A 112 -24.15 -0.69 -0.46
N VAL A 113 -23.25 -0.37 0.48
CA VAL A 113 -21.81 -0.26 0.22
C VAL A 113 -21.18 -1.61 0.49
N GLN A 114 -20.69 -2.25 -0.57
CA GLN A 114 -19.96 -3.50 -0.47
C GLN A 114 -18.45 -3.20 -0.40
N PHE A 115 -17.77 -3.71 0.63
CA PHE A 115 -16.32 -3.61 0.76
C PHE A 115 -15.68 -4.96 0.44
N GLU A 116 -14.75 -4.95 -0.50
CA GLU A 116 -13.86 -6.09 -0.79
C GLU A 116 -12.50 -5.76 -0.16
N MET A 117 -12.01 -6.63 0.71
CA MET A 117 -10.77 -6.43 1.45
C MET A 117 -9.80 -7.57 1.17
N GLU A 118 -8.54 -7.23 0.90
CA GLU A 118 -7.48 -8.19 0.60
C GLU A 118 -6.20 -7.78 1.36
N ILE A 119 -5.60 -8.70 2.12
CA ILE A 119 -4.33 -8.46 2.80
C ILE A 119 -3.20 -8.68 1.79
N LEU A 120 -2.44 -7.63 1.49
CA LEU A 120 -1.30 -7.70 0.58
C LEU A 120 -0.04 -8.24 1.26
N GLY A 121 0.17 -7.93 2.54
CA GLY A 121 1.32 -8.42 3.29
C GLY A 121 1.60 -7.66 4.58
N LYS A 122 2.63 -8.12 5.29
CA LYS A 122 3.09 -7.51 6.54
C LYS A 122 4.29 -6.62 6.29
N VAL A 123 4.20 -5.35 6.68
CA VAL A 123 5.32 -4.41 6.65
C VAL A 123 6.15 -4.61 7.91
N THR A 124 7.41 -5.02 7.74
CA THR A 124 8.33 -5.30 8.87
C THR A 124 9.26 -4.14 9.18
N THR A 125 9.48 -3.26 8.20
CA THR A 125 10.46 -2.19 8.30
C THR A 125 9.91 -0.97 7.59
N VAL A 126 9.99 0.18 8.26
CA VAL A 126 9.60 1.48 7.72
C VAL A 126 10.82 2.38 7.70
N TYR A 127 11.09 3.02 6.57
CA TYR A 127 12.10 4.06 6.44
C TYR A 127 11.41 5.41 6.51
N LYS A 128 11.67 6.15 7.60
CA LYS A 128 11.09 7.47 7.82
C LYS A 128 12.15 8.54 7.62
N PHE A 129 11.85 9.54 6.81
CA PHE A 129 12.64 10.75 6.70
C PHE A 129 12.14 11.76 7.76
N GLN A 130 12.84 12.86 8.01
CA GLN A 130 12.43 13.87 9.00
C GLN A 130 11.64 15.01 8.35
N GLY A 131 10.45 15.34 8.87
CA GLY A 131 9.41 16.13 8.17
C GLY A 131 7.96 15.67 8.50
N ASN A 132 6.95 16.43 8.06
CA ASN A 132 5.54 16.21 8.46
C ASN A 132 4.61 15.81 7.30
N ILE A 133 5.09 15.75 6.05
CA ILE A 133 4.28 15.39 4.88
C ILE A 133 5.01 14.26 4.12
N TRP A 134 4.34 13.11 4.00
CA TRP A 134 4.92 11.89 3.47
C TRP A 134 3.95 11.12 2.60
N VAL A 135 4.45 10.51 1.54
CA VAL A 135 3.73 9.47 0.78
C VAL A 135 4.34 8.12 1.15
N CYS A 136 3.52 7.16 1.56
CA CYS A 136 3.99 5.82 1.90
C CYS A 136 4.16 4.96 0.64
N ILE A 137 5.36 4.45 0.41
CA ILE A 137 5.64 3.46 -0.65
C ILE A 137 6.04 2.14 -0.01
N CYS A 138 5.30 1.09 -0.30
CA CYS A 138 5.64 -0.26 0.10
C CYS A 138 6.35 -1.00 -1.05
N VAL A 139 7.54 -1.52 -0.79
CA VAL A 139 8.33 -2.33 -1.72
C VAL A 139 8.32 -3.78 -1.26
N SER A 140 7.95 -4.68 -2.16
CA SER A 140 8.21 -6.12 -2.11
C SER A 140 9.31 -6.46 -3.12
N GLN A 141 10.02 -7.58 -2.92
CA GLN A 141 11.20 -7.97 -3.72
C GLN A 141 10.99 -7.92 -5.25
N ASP A 142 9.75 -8.00 -5.74
CA ASP A 142 9.40 -7.87 -7.17
C ASP A 142 8.16 -7.00 -7.43
N THR A 143 7.61 -6.30 -6.42
CA THR A 143 6.38 -5.50 -6.61
C THR A 143 6.39 -4.25 -5.75
N LEU A 144 6.21 -3.11 -6.41
CA LEU A 144 6.05 -1.80 -5.79
C LEU A 144 4.57 -1.48 -5.61
N TYR A 145 4.18 -1.26 -4.36
CA TYR A 145 2.87 -0.76 -3.98
C TYR A 145 3.01 0.69 -3.52
N VAL A 146 2.48 1.63 -4.30
CA VAL A 146 2.38 3.02 -3.87
C VAL A 146 1.05 3.20 -3.16
N GLN A 147 1.10 3.54 -1.88
CA GLN A 147 -0.09 3.89 -1.11
C GLN A 147 -0.14 5.42 -1.02
N GLU A 148 -0.89 6.03 -1.93
CA GLU A 148 -1.24 7.44 -1.86
C GLU A 148 -2.43 7.58 -0.89
N GLU A 149 -2.24 8.25 0.25
CA GLU A 149 -3.36 8.78 1.01
C GLU A 149 -3.93 9.95 0.21
N ARG A 150 -5.08 9.73 -0.44
CA ARG A 150 -5.90 10.84 -0.92
C ARG A 150 -6.78 11.28 0.24
N GLU A 151 -6.54 12.50 0.72
CA GLU A 151 -7.53 13.25 1.52
C GLU A 151 -8.84 13.44 0.73
#